data_AF-A0A815XJS3-F1
#
_entry.id   AF-A0A815XJS3-F1
#
_cell.length_a   1.000
_cell.length_b   1.000
_cell.length_c   1.000
_cell.angle_alpha   90.00
_cell.angle_beta   90.00
_cell.angle_gamma   90.00
#
_symmetry.space_group_name_H-M   'P 1'
#
loop_
_entity.id
_entity.type
_entity.pdbx_description
1 polymer ?
#
loop_
_entity_poly.entity_id
_entity_poly.type
_entity_poly.pdbx_seq_one_letter_code
_entity_poly.pdbx_strand_id
1 'polypeptide(L)'
;FCAPNLPTNIQIDYHTNDKSSSSPSFTIRGATIEKLIEHLTHHQLLHPRFVKSFLMTYKSYCTPLELLNLLIERYNIPEPASSYLYTEQQLKKFRKEYVQPVKLRVLNVIRQWVDKYFSDLVESNDHILDQLRTFLQSVSDTG
;
A
#
# COMPACT_ATOMS: atom_id res chain seq x y z
N PHE A 1 2.65 9.53 -1.45
CA PHE A 1 3.67 8.45 -1.28
C PHE A 1 4.97 8.60 -2.11
N CYS A 2 5.56 9.80 -2.22
CA CYS A 2 6.82 10.01 -2.95
C CYS A 2 7.98 10.48 -2.06
N ALA A 3 7.72 10.66 -0.76
CA ALA A 3 8.73 11.12 0.19
C ALA A 3 9.85 10.08 0.33
N PRO A 4 11.13 10.50 0.39
CA PRO A 4 12.24 9.58 0.63
C PRO A 4 12.15 8.94 2.02
N ASN A 5 12.80 7.79 2.20
CA ASN A 5 12.98 7.19 3.52
C ASN A 5 13.96 8.04 4.34
N LEU A 6 13.50 8.54 5.48
CA LEU A 6 14.28 9.36 6.41
C LEU A 6 14.10 8.79 7.83
N PRO A 7 15.09 8.96 8.75
CA PRO A 7 14.97 8.48 10.13
C PRO A 7 13.75 9.01 10.89
N THR A 8 13.19 10.15 10.44
CA THR A 8 11.99 10.78 10.99
C THR A 8 10.69 10.13 10.53
N ASN A 9 10.67 9.40 9.40
CA ASN A 9 9.45 8.82 8.84
C ASN A 9 9.46 7.29 8.77
N ILE A 10 10.64 6.65 8.82
CA ILE A 10 10.79 5.20 8.90
C ILE A 10 12.13 4.79 9.52
N GLN A 11 12.07 3.78 10.38
CA GLN A 11 13.23 3.15 11.02
C GLN A 11 13.20 1.65 10.71
N ILE A 12 14.18 1.20 9.94
CA ILE A 12 14.30 -0.19 9.48
C ILE A 12 15.60 -0.79 10.00
N ASP A 13 15.51 -1.95 10.63
CA ASP A 13 16.65 -2.79 10.92
C ASP A 13 16.79 -3.83 9.81
N TYR A 14 17.88 -3.74 9.06
CA TYR A 14 18.23 -4.72 8.04
C TYR A 14 18.99 -5.86 8.69
N HIS A 15 18.57 -7.09 8.41
CA HIS A 15 19.25 -8.29 8.87
C HIS A 15 20.03 -8.83 7.67
N THR A 16 21.33 -9.02 7.85
CA THR A 16 22.12 -9.84 6.93
C THR A 16 21.68 -11.29 7.11
N ASN A 17 20.82 -11.80 6.23
CA ASN A 17 20.55 -13.22 6.23
C ASN A 17 21.80 -13.99 5.79
N ASP A 18 22.08 -15.08 6.52
CA ASP A 18 22.94 -16.17 6.09
C ASP A 18 22.57 -16.64 4.66
N LYS A 19 23.58 -17.17 3.97
CA LYS A 19 23.77 -17.42 2.53
C LYS A 19 22.66 -18.17 1.73
N SER A 20 21.41 -18.22 2.17
CA SER A 20 20.34 -19.06 1.57
C SER A 20 19.05 -18.34 1.14
N SER A 21 18.91 -17.02 1.34
CA SER A 21 17.73 -16.27 0.90
C SER A 21 18.09 -15.08 0.01
N SER A 22 17.49 -15.01 -1.18
CA SER A 22 17.76 -14.01 -2.22
C SER A 22 17.15 -12.62 -1.95
N SER A 23 16.49 -12.42 -0.81
CA SER A 23 15.84 -11.16 -0.45
C SER A 23 16.33 -10.69 0.92
N PRO A 24 16.77 -9.42 1.04
CA PRO A 24 17.18 -8.87 2.32
C PRO A 24 16.00 -8.91 3.30
N SER A 25 16.22 -9.52 4.47
CA SER A 25 15.24 -9.54 5.55
C SER A 25 15.36 -8.24 6.35
N PHE A 26 14.24 -7.61 6.65
CA PHE A 26 14.21 -6.36 7.40
C PHE A 26 13.04 -6.34 8.37
N THR A 27 13.19 -5.57 9.45
CA THR A 27 12.11 -5.31 10.41
C THR A 27 11.90 -3.81 10.53
N ILE A 28 10.63 -3.38 10.47
CA ILE A 28 10.25 -1.99 10.69
C ILE A 28 10.08 -1.81 12.21
N ARG A 29 10.91 -0.98 12.84
CA ARG A 29 10.81 -0.65 14.27
C ARG A 29 9.79 0.45 14.54
N GLY A 30 9.68 1.40 13.62
CA GLY A 30 8.75 2.52 13.70
C GLY A 30 8.62 3.19 12.35
N ALA A 31 7.43 3.66 12.04
CA ALA A 31 7.15 4.33 10.78
C ALA A 31 5.90 5.20 10.91
N THR A 32 5.84 6.23 10.08
CA THR A 32 4.59 6.94 9.77
C THR A 32 3.60 5.99 9.08
N ILE A 33 2.30 6.27 9.19
CA ILE A 33 1.27 5.43 8.57
C ILE A 33 1.46 5.35 7.05
N GLU A 34 1.85 6.45 6.40
CA GLU A 34 2.12 6.53 4.98
C GLU A 34 3.26 5.59 4.57
N LYS A 35 4.31 5.52 5.39
CA LYS A 35 5.43 4.59 5.15
C LYS A 35 5.05 3.14 5.40
N LEU A 36 4.18 2.85 6.37
CA LEU A 36 3.62 1.50 6.54
C LEU A 36 2.81 1.09 5.32
N ILE A 37 1.95 1.97 4.79
CA ILE A 37 1.15 1.69 3.58
C ILE A 37 2.05 1.55 2.33
N GLU A 38 3.10 2.35 2.21
CA GLU A 38 4.10 2.22 1.14
C GLU A 38 4.76 0.83 1.15
N HIS A 39 5.18 0.35 2.33
CA HIS A 39 5.76 -0.97 2.50
C HIS A 39 4.75 -2.10 2.30
N LEU A 40 3.52 -1.92 2.79
CA LEU A 40 2.40 -2.84 2.64
C LEU A 40 2.09 -3.11 1.16
N THR A 41 2.31 -2.11 0.32
CA THR A 41 1.99 -2.12 -1.11
C THR A 41 3.23 -1.96 -1.99
N HIS A 42 4.42 -2.27 -1.48
CA HIS A 42 5.68 -1.98 -2.18
C HIS A 42 5.80 -2.78 -3.48
N HIS A 43 6.09 -2.10 -4.60
CA HIS A 43 6.10 -2.68 -5.95
C HIS A 43 7.03 -3.90 -6.13
N GLN A 44 8.14 -3.98 -5.39
CA GLN A 44 9.14 -5.06 -5.49
C GLN A 44 9.27 -5.95 -4.25
N LEU A 45 8.95 -5.41 -3.07
CA LEU A 45 9.26 -6.08 -1.80
C LEU A 45 7.99 -6.77 -1.33
N LEU A 46 8.04 -8.10 -1.23
CA LEU A 46 6.93 -8.90 -0.74
C LEU A 46 7.26 -9.39 0.66
N HIS A 47 6.39 -9.07 1.60
CA HIS A 47 6.47 -9.62 2.95
C HIS A 47 5.14 -10.34 3.25
N PRO A 48 5.05 -11.66 2.97
CA PRO A 48 3.78 -12.40 2.95
C PRO A 48 2.94 -12.31 4.23
N ARG A 49 3.58 -12.05 5.37
CA ARG A 49 2.92 -11.92 6.68
C ARG A 49 2.55 -10.48 7.05
N PHE A 50 3.10 -9.48 6.35
CA PHE A 50 2.97 -8.08 6.76
C PHE A 50 1.53 -7.58 6.64
N VAL A 51 0.79 -7.97 5.59
CA VAL A 51 -0.63 -7.59 5.44
C VAL A 51 -1.47 -8.06 6.61
N LYS A 52 -1.31 -9.32 7.01
CA LYS A 52 -2.04 -9.89 8.17
C LYS A 52 -1.66 -9.15 9.45
N SER A 53 -0.37 -8.98 9.73
CA SER A 53 0.12 -8.31 10.94
C SER A 53 -0.36 -6.85 11.01
N PHE A 54 -0.35 -6.14 9.88
CA PHE A 54 -0.84 -4.76 9.79
C PHE A 54 -2.35 -4.69 10.07
N LEU A 55 -3.16 -5.46 9.35
CA LEU A 55 -4.63 -5.44 9.50
C LEU A 55 -5.09 -5.86 10.90
N MET A 56 -4.33 -6.71 11.63
CA MET A 56 -4.65 -7.05 13.02
C MET A 56 -4.36 -5.92 14.02
N THR A 57 -3.51 -4.94 13.68
CA THR A 57 -2.97 -3.99 14.69
C THR A 57 -3.17 -2.51 14.33
N TYR A 58 -3.58 -2.17 13.10
CA TYR A 58 -3.64 -0.77 12.65
C TYR A 58 -4.53 0.14 13.49
N LYS A 59 -5.62 -0.39 14.07
CA LYS A 59 -6.55 0.39 14.93
C LYS A 59 -5.90 1.00 16.17
N SER A 60 -4.68 0.59 16.54
CA SER A 60 -3.91 1.21 17.61
C SER A 60 -3.24 2.54 17.22
N TYR A 61 -3.18 2.87 15.93
CA TYR A 61 -2.50 4.07 15.41
C TYR A 61 -3.17 4.73 14.20
N CYS A 62 -4.27 4.18 13.68
CA CYS A 62 -5.02 4.72 12.54
C CYS A 62 -6.47 4.23 12.55
N THR A 63 -7.42 5.08 12.15
CA THR A 63 -8.83 4.70 12.02
C THR A 63 -9.10 3.93 10.72
N PRO A 64 -10.18 3.14 10.64
CA PRO A 64 -10.59 2.50 9.38
C PRO A 64 -10.77 3.50 8.23
N LEU A 65 -11.39 4.65 8.48
CA LEU A 65 -11.61 5.67 7.45
C LEU A 65 -10.28 6.25 6.92
N GLU A 66 -9.34 6.58 7.82
CA GLU A 66 -8.00 7.05 7.44
C GLU A 66 -7.25 5.99 6.64
N LEU A 67 -7.32 4.71 7.05
CA LEU A 67 -6.70 3.60 6.32
C LEU A 67 -7.27 3.51 4.89
N LEU A 68 -8.59 3.57 4.74
CA LEU A 68 -9.24 3.53 3.42
C LEU A 68 -8.77 4.70 2.54
N ASN A 69 -8.76 5.92 3.08
CA ASN A 69 -8.30 7.11 2.37
C ASN A 69 -6.85 6.97 1.88
N LEU A 70 -5.94 6.49 2.73
CA LEU A 70 -4.54 6.29 2.39
C LEU A 70 -4.35 5.18 1.34
N LEU A 71 -5.16 4.12 1.39
CA LEU A 71 -5.15 3.07 0.36
C LEU A 71 -5.65 3.59 -0.99
N ILE A 72 -6.70 4.42 -1.01
CA ILE A 72 -7.21 5.07 -2.22
C ILE A 72 -6.16 6.03 -2.80
N GLU A 73 -5.54 6.87 -1.98
CA GLU A 73 -4.43 7.73 -2.41
C GLU A 73 -3.28 6.89 -2.98
N ARG A 74 -2.93 5.77 -2.33
CA ARG A 74 -1.88 4.87 -2.80
C ARG A 74 -2.20 4.21 -4.13
N TYR A 75 -3.48 3.93 -4.40
CA TYR A 75 -3.95 3.38 -5.68
C TYR A 75 -3.85 4.41 -6.80
N ASN A 76 -4.21 5.68 -6.52
CA ASN A 76 -4.26 6.78 -7.46
C ASN A 76 -2.88 7.40 -7.71
N ILE A 77 -1.95 6.59 -8.24
CA ILE A 77 -0.61 7.06 -8.60
C ILE A 77 -0.72 8.03 -9.78
N PRO A 78 -0.29 9.31 -9.63
CA PRO A 78 -0.30 10.26 -10.73
C PRO A 78 0.74 9.86 -11.79
N GLU A 79 0.47 10.22 -13.05
CA GLU A 79 1.53 10.17 -14.06
C GLU A 79 2.66 11.14 -13.69
N PRO A 80 3.92 10.85 -14.06
CA PRO A 80 5.02 11.76 -13.82
C PRO A 80 4.71 13.15 -14.39
N ALA A 81 4.78 14.20 -13.55
CA ALA A 81 4.43 15.57 -13.95
C ALA A 81 5.25 16.10 -15.14
N SER A 82 6.45 15.54 -15.32
CA SER A 82 7.34 15.79 -16.45
C SER A 82 7.27 14.66 -17.49
N SER A 83 6.07 14.18 -17.82
CA SER A 83 5.87 13.10 -18.80
C SER A 83 6.56 13.34 -20.15
N TYR A 84 6.68 14.61 -20.57
CA TYR A 84 7.41 15.03 -21.77
C TYR A 84 8.94 14.83 -21.69
N LEU A 85 9.51 14.66 -20.50
CA LEU A 85 10.93 14.31 -20.30
C LEU A 85 11.18 12.79 -20.38
N TYR A 86 10.12 11.98 -20.43
CA TYR A 86 10.21 10.53 -20.50
C TYR A 86 9.78 10.02 -21.87
N THR A 87 10.46 8.99 -22.35
CA THR A 87 10.03 8.31 -23.57
C THR A 87 8.79 7.46 -23.28
N GLU A 88 7.99 7.20 -24.32
CA GLU A 88 6.86 6.26 -24.24
C GLU A 88 7.26 4.89 -23.68
N GLN A 89 8.48 4.43 -23.97
CA GLN A 89 9.00 3.18 -23.42
C GLN A 89 9.23 3.25 -21.91
N GLN A 90 9.78 4.37 -21.41
CA GLN A 90 9.97 4.59 -19.98
C GLN A 90 8.63 4.69 -19.24
N LEU A 91 7.65 5.40 -19.82
CA LEU A 91 6.30 5.50 -19.25
C LEU A 91 5.60 4.13 -19.22
N LYS A 92 5.68 3.35 -20.30
CA LYS A 92 5.17 1.97 -20.33
C LYS A 92 5.83 1.10 -19.27
N LYS A 93 7.15 1.21 -19.10
CA LYS A 93 7.90 0.48 -18.05
C LYS A 93 7.43 0.89 -16.66
N PHE A 94 7.29 2.19 -16.37
CA PHE A 94 6.78 2.69 -15.09
C PHE A 94 5.37 2.17 -14.79
N ARG A 95 4.44 2.23 -15.76
CA ARG A 95 3.08 1.70 -15.61
C ARG A 95 3.10 0.20 -15.29
N LYS A 96 3.92 -0.58 -15.99
CA LYS A 96 4.00 -2.05 -15.85
C LYS A 96 4.73 -2.51 -14.59
N GLU A 97 5.83 -1.88 -14.23
CA GLU A 97 6.73 -2.35 -13.15
C GLU A 97 6.46 -1.68 -11.80
N TYR A 98 5.84 -0.50 -11.79
CA TYR A 98 5.51 0.24 -10.56
C TYR A 98 4.01 0.35 -10.35
N VAL A 99 3.29 0.99 -11.27
CA VAL A 99 1.87 1.35 -11.06
C VAL A 99 1.00 0.10 -10.90
N GLN A 100 1.05 -0.83 -11.85
CA GLN A 100 0.21 -2.03 -11.83
C GLN A 100 0.49 -2.92 -10.60
N PRO A 101 1.75 -3.20 -10.21
CA PRO A 101 2.03 -3.97 -8.99
C PRO A 101 1.59 -3.28 -7.70
N VAL A 102 1.62 -1.94 -7.62
CA VAL A 102 1.11 -1.22 -6.43
C VAL A 102 -0.41 -1.30 -6.39
N LYS A 103 -1.10 -1.00 -7.50
CA LYS A 103 -2.57 -1.07 -7.59
C LYS A 103 -3.10 -2.45 -7.20
N LEU A 104 -2.51 -3.52 -7.73
CA LEU A 104 -2.90 -4.89 -7.39
C LEU A 104 -2.69 -5.19 -5.89
N ARG A 105 -1.61 -4.68 -5.30
CA ARG A 105 -1.35 -4.87 -3.86
C ARG A 105 -2.35 -4.10 -3.00
N VAL A 106 -2.72 -2.88 -3.36
CA VAL A 106 -3.79 -2.14 -2.67
C VAL A 106 -5.09 -2.94 -2.70
N LEU A 107 -5.51 -3.41 -3.87
CA LEU A 107 -6.72 -4.22 -3.99
C LEU A 107 -6.63 -5.53 -3.19
N ASN A 108 -5.45 -6.15 -3.12
CA ASN A 108 -5.23 -7.34 -2.30
C ASN A 108 -5.30 -7.07 -0.78
N VAL A 109 -4.87 -5.89 -0.32
CA VAL A 109 -5.04 -5.46 1.08
C VAL A 109 -6.53 -5.28 1.36
N ILE A 110 -7.24 -4.52 0.51
CA ILE A 110 -8.68 -4.29 0.65
C ILE A 110 -9.45 -5.60 0.65
N ARG A 111 -9.14 -6.53 -0.27
CA ARG A 111 -9.75 -7.86 -0.33
C ARG A 111 -9.57 -8.59 1.00
N GLN A 112 -8.35 -8.65 1.53
CA GLN A 112 -8.10 -9.31 2.81
C GLN A 112 -8.77 -8.62 4.00
N TRP A 113 -8.88 -7.29 3.95
CA TRP A 113 -9.55 -6.51 4.97
C TRP A 113 -11.05 -6.82 5.02
N VAL A 114 -11.72 -6.83 3.85
CA VAL A 114 -13.11 -7.25 3.71
C VAL A 114 -13.31 -8.73 4.08
N ASP A 115 -12.47 -9.63 3.58
CA ASP A 115 -12.67 -11.08 3.76
C ASP A 115 -12.50 -11.53 5.23
N LYS A 116 -11.59 -10.90 5.97
CA LYS A 116 -11.12 -11.41 7.28
C LYS A 116 -11.41 -10.50 8.46
N TYR A 117 -11.67 -9.22 8.22
CA TYR A 117 -11.79 -8.20 9.25
C TYR A 117 -12.98 -7.27 8.95
N PHE A 118 -14.04 -7.81 8.33
CA PHE A 118 -15.24 -7.07 7.93
C PHE A 118 -15.86 -6.25 9.07
N SER A 119 -15.77 -6.73 10.32
CA SER A 119 -16.27 -6.03 11.51
C SER A 119 -15.74 -4.61 11.62
N ASP A 120 -14.49 -4.35 11.23
CA ASP A 120 -13.88 -3.02 11.27
C ASP A 120 -14.63 -2.01 10.39
N LEU A 121 -15.18 -2.48 9.28
CA LEU A 121 -15.90 -1.68 8.28
C LEU A 121 -17.36 -1.44 8.68
N VAL A 122 -17.92 -2.27 9.55
CA VAL A 122 -19.32 -2.14 10.01
C VAL A 122 -19.40 -1.39 11.35
N GLU A 123 -18.40 -1.57 12.22
CA GLU A 123 -18.28 -0.84 13.48
C GLU A 123 -18.01 0.64 13.27
N SER A 124 -17.36 0.98 12.16
CA SER A 124 -17.15 2.36 11.73
C SER A 124 -18.35 2.79 10.89
N ASN A 125 -19.08 3.83 11.31
CA ASN A 125 -20.23 4.46 10.65
C ASN A 125 -20.39 4.16 9.14
N ASP A 126 -21.64 3.99 8.67
CA ASP A 126 -22.06 3.60 7.30
C ASP A 126 -21.25 4.23 6.13
N HIS A 127 -20.69 5.42 6.33
CA HIS A 127 -19.89 6.15 5.35
C HIS A 127 -18.68 5.38 4.78
N ILE A 128 -18.00 4.54 5.56
CA ILE A 128 -16.81 3.82 5.08
C ILE A 128 -17.16 2.78 4.00
N LEU A 129 -18.29 2.09 4.15
CA LEU A 129 -18.75 1.09 3.19
C LEU A 129 -19.17 1.76 1.88
N ASP A 130 -19.83 2.91 1.95
CA ASP A 130 -20.23 3.67 0.76
C ASP A 130 -19.02 4.23 0.01
N GLN A 131 -18.02 4.73 0.73
CA GLN A 131 -16.77 5.18 0.12
C GLN A 131 -16.01 4.02 -0.52
N LEU A 132 -15.94 2.86 0.14
CA LEU A 132 -15.29 1.67 -0.40
C LEU A 132 -16.02 1.18 -1.67
N ARG A 133 -17.35 1.15 -1.68
CA ARG A 133 -18.15 0.78 -2.86
C ARG A 133 -17.90 1.75 -4.02
N THR A 134 -17.94 3.05 -3.75
CA THR A 134 -17.67 4.10 -4.75
C THR A 134 -16.28 3.92 -5.36
N PHE A 135 -15.27 3.67 -4.52
CA PHE A 135 -13.92 3.41 -4.98
C PHE A 135 -13.86 2.16 -5.88
N LEU A 136 -14.43 1.03 -5.44
CA LEU A 136 -14.39 -0.22 -6.21
C LEU A 136 -15.13 -0.11 -7.56
N GLN A 137 -16.23 0.65 -7.62
CA GLN A 137 -16.93 0.96 -8.87
C GLN A 137 -16.04 1.76 -9.83
N SER A 138 -15.35 2.80 -9.34
CA SER A 138 -14.43 3.58 -10.19
C SER A 138 -13.27 2.73 -10.75
N VAL A 139 -12.86 1.69 -10.01
CA VAL A 139 -11.82 0.75 -10.46
C VAL A 139 -12.34 -0.17 -11.56
N SER A 140 -13.57 -0.68 -11.46
CA SER A 140 -14.16 -1.53 -12.51
C SER A 140 -14.40 -0.80 -13.82
N ASP A 141 -14.71 0.49 -13.77
CA ASP A 141 -14.97 1.29 -14.97
C ASP A 141 -13.68 1.67 -15.73
N THR A 142 -12.52 1.53 -15.09
CA THR A 142 -11.21 1.87 -15.66
C THR A 142 -10.44 0.63 -16.15
N GLY A 143 -11.00 -0.57 -16.02
CA GLY A 143 -10.39 -1.86 -16.39
C GLY A 143 -11.00 -2.47 -17.63
#